data_AF-A0A7X7USQ5-F1
#
_entry.id   AF-A0A7X7USQ5-F1
#
_cell.length_a   1.000
_cell.length_b   1.000
_cell.length_c   1.000
_cell.angle_alpha   90.00
_cell.angle_beta   90.00
_cell.angle_gamma   90.00
#
_symmetry.space_group_name_H-M   'P 1'
#
loop_
_entity.id
_entity.type
_entity.pdbx_description
1 polymer ?
#
loop_
_entity_poly.entity_id
_entity_poly.type
_entity_poly.pdbx_seq_one_letter_code
_entity_poly.pdbx_strand_id
1 'polypeptide(L)'
;MRKQLNTFTQFAHALYPHELEYLLSIQNFNKAQNLKLLKQIYSNTTSNSPKAFDTGIDKRTYSYVKKWITQSLEKIDVDLFFEWLITTETKVLTDLIVPEDEARLLGSIQKMDATNYNFIRFYELVQYYRDYLMVRNRKKNIQLVIGFLTRYQEHYQLLKEVNRRLDEMTAQIVQEEMFDPMESEVLESYLKEVYFDETLDGYTRYRAVVRLTIFYYNNRQFDEQYKVYLHLDEMLKTPLFYSKRILANYYANRAMMHSKRNELHQAETFAYLSIQNKNSDYLFYLINLCGVLLREGKKPRHLSSCVNQSPS
;
A
#
# COMPACT_ATOMS: atom_id res chain seq x y z
N MET A 1 5.18 19.00 28.63
CA MET A 1 5.14 17.54 28.35
C MET A 1 3.77 17.05 27.91
N ARG A 2 2.67 17.37 28.62
CA ARG A 2 1.30 16.88 28.31
C ARG A 2 0.86 17.07 26.84
N LYS A 3 1.04 18.27 26.27
CA LYS A 3 0.68 18.56 24.85
C LYS A 3 1.51 17.76 23.83
N GLN A 4 2.80 17.55 24.08
CA GLN A 4 3.69 16.81 23.18
C GLN A 4 3.44 15.30 23.24
N LEU A 5 3.10 14.77 24.42
CA LEU A 5 2.68 13.39 24.57
C LEU A 5 1.36 13.14 23.84
N ASN A 6 0.42 14.09 23.88
CA ASN A 6 -0.81 14.00 23.07
C ASN A 6 -0.53 13.91 21.57
N THR A 7 0.40 14.72 21.04
CA THR A 7 0.80 14.64 19.62
C THR A 7 1.43 13.30 19.27
N PHE A 8 2.22 12.72 20.19
CA PHE A 8 2.77 11.38 19.99
C PHE A 8 1.69 10.30 20.04
N THR A 9 0.75 10.38 20.99
CA THR A 9 -0.39 9.47 21.09
C THR A 9 -1.24 9.49 19.82
N GLN A 10 -1.57 10.68 19.31
CA GLN A 10 -2.30 10.84 18.04
C GLN A 10 -1.54 10.23 16.86
N PHE A 11 -0.23 10.47 16.79
CA PHE A 11 0.63 9.86 15.78
C PHE A 11 0.61 8.33 15.87
N ALA A 12 0.77 7.77 17.08
CA ALA A 12 0.76 6.32 17.31
C ALA A 12 -0.59 5.68 16.94
N HIS A 13 -1.71 6.37 17.21
CA HIS A 13 -3.05 5.89 16.87
C HIS A 13 -3.37 5.95 15.37
N ALA A 14 -2.61 6.73 14.59
CA ALA A 14 -2.76 6.82 13.14
C ALA A 14 -1.96 5.75 12.37
N LEU A 15 -1.27 4.86 13.10
CA LEU A 15 -0.49 3.76 12.52
C LEU A 15 -1.34 2.49 12.41
N TYR A 16 -1.17 1.80 11.29
CA TYR A 16 -1.81 0.53 11.02
C TYR A 16 -1.06 -0.65 11.69
N PRO A 17 -1.76 -1.74 12.05
CA PRO A 17 -1.11 -2.98 12.47
C PRO A 17 -0.01 -3.46 11.51
N HIS A 18 -0.27 -3.49 10.20
CA HIS A 18 0.70 -3.93 9.19
C HIS A 18 1.96 -3.05 9.15
N GLU A 19 1.80 -1.74 9.30
CA GLU A 19 2.94 -0.81 9.41
C GLU A 19 3.82 -1.19 10.61
N LEU A 20 3.21 -1.48 11.76
CA LEU A 20 3.91 -1.79 13.00
C LEU A 20 4.55 -3.18 12.97
N GLU A 21 3.93 -4.17 12.34
CA GLU A 21 4.51 -5.50 12.12
C GLU A 21 5.76 -5.41 11.22
N TYR A 22 5.66 -4.67 10.11
CA TYR A 22 6.82 -4.36 9.27
C TYR A 22 7.94 -3.68 10.08
N LEU A 23 7.62 -2.61 10.81
CA LEU A 23 8.60 -1.87 11.61
C LEU A 23 9.25 -2.74 12.70
N LEU A 24 8.49 -3.62 13.35
CA LEU A 24 9.02 -4.57 14.33
C LEU A 24 9.98 -5.59 13.69
N SER A 25 9.74 -5.97 12.42
CA SER A 25 10.62 -6.89 11.68
C SER A 25 11.95 -6.27 11.27
N ILE A 26 11.99 -4.95 10.99
CA ILE A 26 13.18 -4.27 10.49
C ILE A 26 13.96 -3.47 11.55
N GLN A 27 13.38 -3.28 12.74
CA GLN A 27 14.02 -2.45 13.75
C GLN A 27 15.37 -3.03 14.19
N ASN A 28 16.34 -2.15 14.40
CA ASN A 28 17.64 -2.49 14.97
C ASN A 28 18.06 -1.43 16.00
N PHE A 29 17.23 -1.22 17.02
CA PHE A 29 17.47 -0.17 18.01
C PHE A 29 18.57 -0.55 19.01
N ASN A 30 19.59 0.30 19.13
CA ASN A 30 20.62 0.15 20.16
C ASN A 30 20.07 0.33 21.60
N LYS A 31 19.01 1.14 21.77
CA LYS A 31 18.40 1.40 23.07
C LYS A 31 17.15 0.55 23.27
N ALA A 32 17.15 -0.31 24.28
CA ALA A 32 15.99 -1.15 24.63
C ALA A 32 14.70 -0.33 24.89
N GLN A 33 14.82 0.91 25.37
CA GLN A 33 13.68 1.80 25.58
C GLN A 33 12.94 2.14 24.28
N ASN A 34 13.65 2.25 23.15
CA ASN A 34 13.03 2.51 21.84
C ASN A 34 12.19 1.32 21.39
N LEU A 35 12.71 0.10 21.54
CA LEU A 35 11.98 -1.12 21.22
C LEU A 35 10.76 -1.32 22.13
N LYS A 36 10.91 -1.05 23.43
CA LYS A 36 9.79 -1.09 24.38
C LYS A 36 8.68 -0.13 23.95
N LEU A 37 9.06 1.08 23.51
CA LEU A 37 8.11 2.07 23.02
C LEU A 37 7.41 1.60 21.72
N LEU A 38 8.14 1.07 20.75
CA LEU A 38 7.55 0.52 19.51
C LEU A 38 6.58 -0.63 19.80
N LYS A 39 6.95 -1.56 20.69
CA LYS A 39 6.07 -2.64 21.14
C LYS A 39 4.83 -2.12 21.87
N GLN A 40 4.96 -1.06 22.66
CA GLN A 40 3.80 -0.43 23.29
C GLN A 40 2.85 0.17 22.26
N ILE A 41 3.36 0.85 21.23
CA ILE A 41 2.54 1.36 20.11
C ILE A 41 1.77 0.19 19.47
N TYR A 42 2.46 -0.88 19.09
CA TYR A 42 1.82 -2.09 18.53
C TYR A 42 0.73 -2.67 19.43
N SER A 43 1.01 -2.82 20.73
CA SER A 43 0.01 -3.33 21.68
C SER A 43 -1.19 -2.41 21.83
N ASN A 44 -1.00 -1.09 21.72
CA ASN A 44 -2.09 -0.13 21.82
C ASN A 44 -2.96 -0.12 20.56
N THR A 45 -2.36 -0.30 19.38
CA THR A 45 -3.08 -0.35 18.09
C THR A 45 -3.93 -1.62 17.93
N THR A 46 -3.51 -2.73 18.56
CA THR A 46 -4.19 -4.04 18.45
C THR A 46 -5.08 -4.37 19.65
N SER A 47 -5.09 -3.54 20.69
CA SER A 47 -5.84 -3.77 21.92
C SER A 47 -7.11 -2.92 21.99
N ASN A 48 -8.19 -3.51 22.53
CA ASN A 48 -9.41 -2.80 22.89
C ASN A 48 -9.25 -1.86 24.12
N SER A 49 -8.12 -1.93 24.83
CA SER A 49 -7.82 -1.15 26.03
C SER A 49 -6.41 -0.53 25.98
N PRO A 50 -6.18 0.47 25.11
CA PRO A 50 -4.86 1.08 24.92
C PRO A 50 -4.35 1.73 26.21
N LYS A 51 -3.07 1.50 26.51
CA LYS A 51 -2.41 2.02 27.72
C LYS A 51 -1.79 3.39 27.45
N ALA A 52 -1.90 4.29 28.42
CA ALA A 52 -1.23 5.59 28.34
C ALA A 52 0.29 5.44 28.20
N PHE A 53 0.90 6.32 27.41
CA PHE A 53 2.35 6.40 27.28
C PHE A 53 2.99 6.97 28.56
N ASP A 54 4.14 6.42 28.93
CA ASP A 54 4.85 6.77 30.17
C ASP A 54 5.41 8.20 30.16
N THR A 55 4.90 9.04 31.07
CA THR A 55 5.35 10.43 31.20
C THR A 55 6.80 10.57 31.69
N GLY A 56 7.41 9.52 32.24
CA GLY A 56 8.81 9.51 32.69
C GLY A 56 9.84 9.26 31.58
N ILE A 57 9.42 8.85 30.38
CA ILE A 57 10.34 8.64 29.25
C ILE A 57 10.82 9.99 28.70
N ASP A 58 12.14 10.09 28.43
CA ASP A 58 12.74 11.28 27.81
C ASP A 58 12.04 11.62 26.48
N LYS A 59 11.64 12.89 26.34
CA LYS A 59 11.03 13.44 25.12
C LYS A 59 11.84 13.13 23.85
N ARG A 60 13.17 13.10 23.93
CA ARG A 60 14.08 12.78 22.82
C ARG A 60 13.85 11.35 22.32
N THR A 61 13.51 10.41 23.20
CA THR A 61 13.16 9.03 22.85
C THR A 61 11.88 9.00 22.01
N TYR A 62 10.82 9.68 22.45
CA TYR A 62 9.57 9.80 21.67
C TYR A 62 9.80 10.42 20.29
N SER A 63 10.57 11.51 20.24
CA SER A 63 10.86 12.23 18.99
C SER A 63 11.68 11.37 18.04
N TYR A 64 12.67 10.65 18.56
CA TYR A 64 13.50 9.72 17.79
C TYR A 64 12.67 8.57 17.20
N VAL A 65 11.88 7.87 18.02
CA VAL A 65 11.05 6.76 17.55
C VAL A 65 10.04 7.24 16.53
N LYS A 66 9.36 8.36 16.77
CA LYS A 66 8.44 8.97 15.78
C LYS A 66 9.16 9.23 14.45
N LYS A 67 10.32 9.92 14.49
CA LYS A 67 11.09 10.22 13.27
C LYS A 67 11.52 8.95 12.54
N TRP A 68 12.02 7.96 13.28
CA TRP A 68 12.45 6.69 12.69
C TRP A 68 11.28 5.96 12.02
N ILE A 69 10.11 5.88 12.67
CA ILE A 69 8.90 5.27 12.07
C ILE A 69 8.53 5.99 10.77
N THR A 70 8.38 7.32 10.82
CA THR A 70 8.01 8.12 9.66
C THR A 70 8.97 7.89 8.49
N GLN A 71 10.28 8.02 8.73
CA GLN A 71 11.30 7.84 7.69
C GLN A 71 11.35 6.40 7.14
N SER A 72 11.09 5.41 7.97
CA SER A 72 11.12 4.00 7.56
C SER A 72 9.92 3.65 6.68
N LEU A 73 8.74 4.16 7.01
CA LEU A 73 7.53 4.00 6.21
C LEU A 73 7.58 4.81 4.91
N GLU A 74 7.99 6.08 4.96
CA GLU A 74 8.11 6.93 3.76
C GLU A 74 9.05 6.32 2.71
N LYS A 75 10.10 5.60 3.14
CA LYS A 75 11.06 4.96 2.26
C LYS A 75 10.46 3.84 1.41
N ILE A 76 9.44 3.15 1.92
CA ILE A 76 8.79 2.00 1.26
C ILE A 76 7.40 2.36 0.71
N ASP A 77 6.95 3.60 0.87
CA ASP A 77 5.64 4.02 0.42
C ASP A 77 5.59 4.13 -1.11
N VAL A 78 4.77 3.27 -1.73
CA VAL A 78 4.68 3.17 -3.18
C VAL A 78 4.02 4.41 -3.80
N ASP A 79 3.17 5.13 -3.06
CA ASP A 79 2.51 6.34 -3.53
C ASP A 79 3.51 7.52 -3.50
N LEU A 80 4.35 7.64 -2.46
CA LEU A 80 5.42 8.65 -2.41
C LEU A 80 6.50 8.39 -3.47
N PHE A 81 6.84 7.12 -3.71
CA PHE A 81 7.75 6.78 -4.79
C PHE A 81 7.17 7.16 -6.15
N PHE A 82 5.88 6.89 -6.38
CA PHE A 82 5.19 7.26 -7.60
C PHE A 82 5.14 8.78 -7.82
N GLU A 83 4.85 9.58 -6.78
CA GLU A 83 4.90 11.04 -6.87
C GLU A 83 6.29 11.56 -7.29
N TRP A 84 7.35 10.95 -6.73
CA TRP A 84 8.72 11.25 -7.14
C TRP A 84 8.99 10.89 -8.61
N LEU A 85 8.46 9.76 -9.11
CA LEU A 85 8.60 9.37 -10.52
C LEU A 85 8.01 10.43 -11.45
N ILE A 86 6.76 10.83 -11.22
CA ILE A 86 6.04 11.79 -12.06
C ILE A 86 6.72 13.17 -12.03
N THR A 87 7.15 13.61 -10.85
CA THR A 87 7.89 14.86 -10.69
C THR A 87 9.21 14.84 -11.47
N THR A 88 9.94 13.72 -11.40
CA THR A 88 11.23 13.56 -12.10
C THR A 88 11.03 13.45 -13.61
N GLU A 89 10.03 12.71 -14.07
CA GLU A 89 9.64 12.60 -15.49
C GLU A 89 9.34 13.98 -16.07
N THR A 90 8.54 14.77 -15.37
CA THR A 90 8.24 16.15 -15.77
C THR A 90 9.51 16.98 -15.92
N LYS A 91 10.42 16.91 -14.95
CA LYS A 91 11.70 17.63 -15.00
C LYS A 91 12.61 17.15 -16.15
N VAL A 92 12.63 15.86 -16.45
CA VAL A 92 13.40 15.31 -17.58
C VAL A 92 12.83 15.80 -18.90
N LEU A 93 11.52 15.68 -19.11
CA LEU A 93 10.86 16.06 -20.35
C LEU A 93 10.88 17.56 -20.63
N THR A 94 10.96 18.38 -19.57
CA THR A 94 11.02 19.85 -19.66
C THR A 94 12.42 20.42 -19.53
N ASP A 95 13.45 19.56 -19.49
CA ASP A 95 14.86 19.96 -19.32
C ASP A 95 15.15 20.77 -18.02
N LEU A 96 14.33 20.59 -16.99
CA LEU A 96 14.44 21.23 -15.66
C LEU A 96 15.14 20.36 -14.61
N ILE A 97 15.65 19.18 -14.99
CA ILE A 97 16.33 18.27 -14.06
C ILE A 97 17.66 18.87 -13.58
N VAL A 98 17.85 18.95 -12.25
CA VAL A 98 19.07 19.48 -11.63
C VAL A 98 20.01 18.36 -11.17
N PRO A 99 21.30 18.65 -10.85
CA PRO A 99 22.27 17.60 -10.50
C PRO A 99 21.87 16.70 -9.32
N GLU A 100 21.14 17.22 -8.34
CA GLU A 100 20.63 16.43 -7.20
C GLU A 100 19.56 15.42 -7.64
N ASP A 101 18.66 15.83 -8.55
CA ASP A 101 17.65 14.94 -9.15
C ASP A 101 18.34 13.83 -9.97
N GLU A 102 19.35 14.19 -10.77
CA GLU A 102 20.13 13.22 -11.55
C GLU A 102 20.85 12.22 -10.65
N ALA A 103 21.47 12.68 -9.56
CA ALA A 103 22.14 11.81 -8.59
C ALA A 103 21.16 10.82 -7.96
N ARG A 104 19.95 11.28 -7.59
CA ARG A 104 18.90 10.40 -7.08
C ARG A 104 18.42 9.40 -8.12
N LEU A 105 18.15 9.84 -9.36
CA LEU A 105 17.71 8.96 -10.45
C LEU A 105 18.76 7.89 -10.77
N LEU A 106 20.03 8.26 -10.92
CA LEU A 106 21.13 7.32 -11.17
C LEU A 106 21.31 6.33 -10.01
N GLY A 107 21.16 6.80 -8.77
CA GLY A 107 21.17 5.94 -7.59
C GLY A 107 19.99 4.96 -7.54
N SER A 108 18.82 5.36 -8.03
CA SER A 108 17.64 4.49 -8.17
C SER A 108 17.83 3.46 -9.28
N ILE A 109 18.44 3.83 -10.42
CA ILE A 109 18.73 2.91 -11.54
C ILE A 109 19.57 1.72 -11.08
N GLN A 110 20.52 1.94 -10.17
CA GLN A 110 21.39 0.90 -9.65
C GLN A 110 20.70 -0.07 -8.68
N LYS A 111 19.59 0.35 -8.07
CA LYS A 111 18.88 -0.41 -7.03
C LYS A 111 17.57 -1.02 -7.50
N MET A 112 16.99 -0.47 -8.57
CA MET A 112 15.72 -0.92 -9.12
C MET A 112 15.85 -2.34 -9.65
N ASP A 113 14.85 -3.15 -9.34
CA ASP A 113 14.64 -4.49 -9.86
C ASP A 113 13.27 -4.61 -10.54
N ALA A 114 13.14 -5.59 -11.45
CA ALA A 114 11.92 -5.93 -12.17
C ALA A 114 10.71 -6.18 -11.26
N THR A 115 10.94 -6.69 -10.05
CA THR A 115 9.88 -7.03 -9.09
C THR A 115 9.39 -5.84 -8.25
N ASN A 116 10.07 -4.69 -8.31
CA ASN A 116 9.66 -3.51 -7.53
C ASN A 116 8.32 -2.94 -8.01
N TYR A 117 7.50 -2.44 -7.07
CA TYR A 117 6.11 -2.04 -7.34
C TYR A 117 5.93 -1.15 -8.58
N ASN A 118 6.69 -0.08 -8.74
CA ASN A 118 6.50 0.88 -9.83
C ASN A 118 7.48 0.66 -11.01
N PHE A 119 7.92 -0.58 -11.25
CA PHE A 119 8.98 -0.87 -12.21
C PHE A 119 8.66 -0.37 -13.64
N ILE A 120 7.46 -0.62 -14.17
CA ILE A 120 7.08 -0.21 -15.54
C ILE A 120 7.26 1.31 -15.72
N ARG A 121 6.74 2.11 -14.78
CA ARG A 121 6.80 3.58 -14.82
C ARG A 121 8.24 4.08 -14.62
N PHE A 122 9.02 3.42 -13.78
CA PHE A 122 10.43 3.75 -13.64
C PHE A 122 11.22 3.45 -14.91
N TYR A 123 10.95 2.32 -15.57
CA TYR A 123 11.58 1.96 -16.85
C TYR A 123 11.28 3.01 -17.92
N GLU A 124 10.01 3.44 -18.05
CA GLU A 124 9.58 4.52 -18.95
C GLU A 124 10.32 5.84 -18.65
N LEU A 125 10.44 6.25 -17.37
CA LEU A 125 11.25 7.41 -16.97
C LEU A 125 12.71 7.30 -17.42
N VAL A 126 13.32 6.12 -17.29
CA VAL A 126 14.70 5.89 -17.71
C VAL A 126 14.86 5.99 -19.24
N GLN A 127 13.83 5.61 -20.02
CA GLN A 127 13.82 5.84 -21.47
C GLN A 127 13.85 7.33 -21.81
N TYR A 128 13.01 8.15 -21.18
CA TYR A 128 13.04 9.61 -21.38
C TYR A 128 14.38 10.22 -20.95
N TYR A 129 14.95 9.73 -19.84
CA TYR A 129 16.25 10.20 -19.38
C TYR A 129 17.40 9.82 -20.32
N ARG A 130 17.35 8.65 -20.96
CA ARG A 130 18.29 8.29 -22.04
C ARG A 130 18.28 9.34 -23.14
N ASP A 131 17.08 9.71 -23.59
CA ASP A 131 16.91 10.65 -24.70
C ASP A 131 17.41 12.06 -24.32
N TYR A 132 17.11 12.49 -23.07
CA TYR A 132 17.68 13.71 -22.47
C TYR A 132 19.22 13.71 -22.46
N LEU A 133 19.86 12.59 -22.12
CA LEU A 133 21.33 12.46 -22.07
C LEU A 133 21.96 12.44 -23.46
N MET A 134 21.29 11.83 -24.45
CA MET A 134 21.77 11.74 -25.83
C MET A 134 21.98 13.11 -26.45
N VAL A 135 21.02 14.03 -26.30
CA VAL A 135 21.09 15.41 -26.82
C VAL A 135 22.29 16.17 -26.24
N ARG A 136 22.71 15.83 -25.01
CA ARG A 136 23.72 16.57 -24.24
C ARG A 136 25.10 15.90 -24.18
N ASN A 137 25.32 14.81 -24.92
CA ASN A 137 26.60 14.08 -25.04
C ASN A 137 27.23 13.65 -23.69
N ARG A 138 26.40 13.26 -22.70
CA ARG A 138 26.85 12.85 -21.35
C ARG A 138 27.25 11.36 -21.31
N LYS A 139 28.40 11.02 -21.90
CA LYS A 139 28.84 9.64 -22.20
C LYS A 139 28.96 8.67 -21.00
N LYS A 140 29.24 9.14 -19.78
CA LYS A 140 29.35 8.23 -18.62
C LYS A 140 27.98 7.77 -18.13
N ASN A 141 27.03 8.70 -18.02
CA ASN A 141 25.70 8.41 -17.50
C ASN A 141 24.89 7.57 -18.50
N ILE A 142 25.10 7.80 -19.80
CA ILE A 142 24.35 7.09 -20.85
C ILE A 142 24.63 5.58 -20.84
N GLN A 143 25.85 5.15 -20.50
CA GLN A 143 26.19 3.71 -20.43
C GLN A 143 25.44 3.00 -19.31
N LEU A 144 25.34 3.62 -18.13
CA LEU A 144 24.54 3.08 -17.02
C LEU A 144 23.07 2.94 -17.42
N VAL A 145 22.52 3.98 -18.04
CA VAL A 145 21.12 4.04 -18.48
C VAL A 145 20.84 2.98 -19.55
N ILE A 146 21.69 2.88 -20.58
CA ILE A 146 21.55 1.86 -21.63
C ILE A 146 21.65 0.46 -21.03
N GLY A 147 22.62 0.22 -20.13
CA GLY A 147 22.78 -1.08 -19.48
C GLY A 147 21.53 -1.51 -18.70
N PHE A 148 20.90 -0.59 -17.97
CA PHE A 148 19.62 -0.85 -17.29
C PHE A 148 18.51 -1.19 -18.28
N LEU A 149 18.31 -0.36 -19.31
CA LEU A 149 17.24 -0.56 -20.30
C LEU A 149 17.40 -1.89 -21.04
N THR A 150 18.60 -2.20 -21.52
CA THR A 150 18.87 -3.47 -22.20
C THR A 150 18.65 -4.68 -21.30
N ARG A 151 19.13 -4.62 -20.04
CA ARG A 151 18.96 -5.71 -19.07
C ARG A 151 17.49 -6.07 -18.84
N TYR A 152 16.63 -5.06 -18.81
CA TYR A 152 15.25 -5.18 -18.35
C TYR A 152 14.21 -5.11 -19.49
N GLN A 153 14.66 -5.02 -20.74
CA GLN A 153 13.80 -4.83 -21.91
C GLN A 153 12.75 -5.94 -22.07
N GLU A 154 13.15 -7.21 -22.03
CA GLU A 154 12.22 -8.34 -22.20
C GLU A 154 11.17 -8.37 -21.09
N HIS A 155 11.61 -8.17 -19.84
CA HIS A 155 10.71 -8.14 -18.69
C HIS A 155 9.72 -6.98 -18.77
N TYR A 156 10.17 -5.79 -19.19
CA TYR A 156 9.28 -4.66 -19.44
C TYR A 156 8.21 -4.99 -20.49
N GLN A 157 8.57 -5.64 -21.60
CA GLN A 157 7.58 -6.03 -22.63
C GLN A 157 6.57 -7.06 -22.10
N LEU A 158 7.04 -8.07 -21.35
CA LEU A 158 6.18 -9.04 -20.69
C LEU A 158 5.15 -8.34 -19.80
N LEU A 159 5.59 -7.41 -18.96
CA LEU A 159 4.70 -6.69 -18.05
C LEU A 159 3.68 -5.82 -18.79
N LYS A 160 4.07 -5.17 -19.90
CA LYS A 160 3.11 -4.41 -20.73
C LYS A 160 2.02 -5.32 -21.29
N GLU A 161 2.37 -6.52 -21.74
CA GLU A 161 1.41 -7.49 -22.26
C GLU A 161 0.49 -8.04 -21.16
N VAL A 162 1.04 -8.40 -20.00
CA VAL A 162 0.23 -8.84 -18.85
C VAL A 162 -0.75 -7.74 -18.43
N ASN A 163 -0.31 -6.48 -18.34
CA ASN A 163 -1.18 -5.37 -17.98
C ASN A 163 -2.28 -5.13 -19.02
N ARG A 164 -1.97 -5.26 -20.32
CA ARG A 164 -2.94 -5.17 -21.40
C ARG A 164 -4.04 -6.24 -21.24
N ARG A 165 -3.66 -7.48 -20.95
CA ARG A 165 -4.62 -8.56 -20.71
C ARG A 165 -5.43 -8.36 -19.42
N LEU A 166 -4.83 -7.81 -18.36
CA LEU A 166 -5.57 -7.40 -17.16
C LEU A 166 -6.59 -6.28 -17.46
N ASP A 167 -6.31 -5.36 -18.39
CA ASP A 167 -7.26 -4.33 -18.83
C ASP A 167 -8.46 -4.95 -19.55
N GLU A 168 -8.22 -5.88 -20.49
CA GLU A 168 -9.26 -6.62 -21.20
C GLU A 168 -10.19 -7.37 -20.23
N MET A 169 -9.61 -8.07 -19.25
CA MET A 169 -10.39 -8.75 -18.21
C MET A 169 -11.17 -7.79 -17.30
N THR A 170 -10.70 -6.56 -17.12
CA THR A 170 -11.45 -5.56 -16.34
C THR A 170 -12.76 -5.23 -17.03
N ALA A 171 -12.74 -5.09 -18.36
CA ALA A 171 -13.94 -4.82 -19.12
C ALA A 171 -14.97 -5.94 -18.95
N GLN A 172 -14.53 -7.21 -18.99
CA GLN A 172 -15.38 -8.38 -18.74
C GLN A 172 -16.00 -8.35 -17.34
N ILE A 173 -15.17 -8.18 -16.28
CA ILE A 173 -15.64 -8.14 -14.88
C ILE A 173 -16.67 -7.04 -14.62
N VAL A 174 -16.54 -5.90 -15.30
CA VAL A 174 -17.44 -4.75 -15.10
C VAL A 174 -18.71 -4.84 -15.94
N GLN A 175 -18.64 -5.43 -17.14
CA GLN A 175 -19.76 -5.49 -18.07
C GLN A 175 -20.71 -6.67 -17.81
N GLU A 176 -20.22 -7.74 -17.20
CA GLU A 176 -20.99 -8.97 -17.05
C GLU A 176 -21.63 -9.09 -15.67
N GLU A 177 -22.96 -9.24 -15.65
CA GLU A 177 -23.71 -9.51 -14.42
C GLU A 177 -23.57 -10.98 -13.98
N MET A 178 -23.32 -11.90 -14.92
CA MET A 178 -23.03 -13.32 -14.67
C MET A 178 -22.13 -13.90 -15.77
N PHE A 179 -21.05 -14.55 -15.36
CA PHE A 179 -20.18 -15.33 -16.22
C PHE A 179 -20.72 -16.74 -16.43
N ASP A 180 -20.44 -17.36 -17.58
CA ASP A 180 -20.56 -18.81 -17.67
C ASP A 180 -19.45 -19.50 -16.84
N PRO A 181 -19.65 -20.76 -16.41
CA PRO A 181 -18.69 -21.45 -15.54
C PRO A 181 -17.26 -21.57 -16.11
N MET A 182 -17.12 -21.75 -17.42
CA MET A 182 -15.82 -21.89 -18.10
C MET A 182 -15.11 -20.54 -18.19
N GLU A 183 -15.81 -19.48 -18.55
CA GLU A 183 -15.28 -18.12 -18.58
C GLU A 183 -14.82 -17.67 -17.18
N SER A 184 -15.65 -17.97 -16.18
CA SER A 184 -15.34 -17.75 -14.76
C SER A 184 -14.03 -18.46 -14.34
N GLU A 185 -13.85 -19.73 -14.71
CA GLU A 185 -12.64 -20.50 -14.37
C GLU A 185 -11.38 -19.94 -15.04
N VAL A 186 -11.47 -19.59 -16.32
CA VAL A 186 -10.35 -19.02 -17.08
C VAL A 186 -9.91 -17.67 -16.49
N LEU A 187 -10.88 -16.81 -16.19
CA LEU A 187 -10.63 -15.50 -15.60
C LEU A 187 -9.99 -15.62 -14.21
N GLU A 188 -10.58 -16.44 -13.34
CA GLU A 188 -10.05 -16.66 -11.99
C GLU A 188 -8.62 -17.22 -12.03
N SER A 189 -8.38 -18.22 -12.87
CA SER A 189 -7.09 -18.89 -13.00
C SER A 189 -5.99 -17.92 -13.44
N TYR A 190 -6.25 -17.12 -14.48
CA TYR A 190 -5.29 -16.14 -14.95
C TYR A 190 -4.99 -15.05 -13.92
N LEU A 191 -6.02 -14.53 -13.25
CA LEU A 191 -5.81 -13.52 -12.23
C LEU A 191 -5.00 -14.05 -11.03
N LYS A 192 -5.21 -15.32 -10.65
CA LYS A 192 -4.36 -16.00 -9.65
C LYS A 192 -2.93 -16.15 -10.14
N GLU A 193 -2.74 -16.64 -11.37
CA GLU A 193 -1.42 -16.79 -11.98
C GLU A 193 -0.62 -15.49 -11.90
N VAL A 194 -1.21 -14.37 -12.34
CA VAL A 194 -0.55 -13.06 -12.31
C VAL A 194 -0.28 -12.58 -10.87
N TYR A 195 -1.23 -12.78 -9.94
CA TYR A 195 -1.04 -12.31 -8.56
C TYR A 195 0.08 -13.07 -7.82
N PHE A 196 0.11 -14.39 -7.97
CA PHE A 196 1.04 -15.27 -7.27
C PHE A 196 2.41 -15.38 -7.97
N ASP A 197 2.55 -14.90 -9.20
CA ASP A 197 3.85 -14.83 -9.87
C ASP A 197 4.75 -13.75 -9.24
N GLU A 198 5.68 -14.18 -8.39
CA GLU A 198 6.64 -13.30 -7.70
C GLU A 198 7.72 -12.72 -8.62
N THR A 199 7.79 -13.16 -9.87
CA THR A 199 8.71 -12.59 -10.86
C THR A 199 8.19 -11.29 -11.44
N LEU A 200 6.89 -11.01 -11.35
CA LEU A 200 6.26 -9.79 -11.84
C LEU A 200 6.40 -8.63 -10.86
N ASP A 201 6.27 -7.41 -11.37
CA ASP A 201 6.30 -6.20 -10.55
C ASP A 201 5.08 -6.10 -9.62
N GLY A 202 5.30 -5.43 -8.49
CA GLY A 202 4.26 -5.29 -7.46
C GLY A 202 2.99 -4.58 -7.95
N TYR A 203 3.06 -3.59 -8.86
CA TYR A 203 1.85 -2.93 -9.34
C TYR A 203 1.00 -3.88 -10.18
N THR A 204 1.62 -4.66 -11.07
CA THR A 204 0.92 -5.68 -11.86
C THR A 204 0.26 -6.74 -10.99
N ARG A 205 0.99 -7.28 -10.01
CA ARG A 205 0.45 -8.27 -9.05
C ARG A 205 -0.71 -7.67 -8.24
N TYR A 206 -0.56 -6.43 -7.77
CA TYR A 206 -1.61 -5.74 -7.01
C TYR A 206 -2.85 -5.47 -7.87
N ARG A 207 -2.68 -5.13 -9.15
CA ARG A 207 -3.78 -4.98 -10.09
C ARG A 207 -4.59 -6.28 -10.23
N ALA A 208 -3.93 -7.43 -10.28
CA ALA A 208 -4.58 -8.72 -10.35
C ALA A 208 -5.39 -9.03 -9.08
N VAL A 209 -4.84 -8.79 -7.88
CA VAL A 209 -5.57 -9.06 -6.62
C VAL A 209 -6.79 -8.16 -6.39
N VAL A 210 -6.73 -6.92 -6.88
CA VAL A 210 -7.90 -6.02 -6.88
C VAL A 210 -9.02 -6.58 -7.77
N ARG A 211 -8.68 -7.11 -8.94
CA ARG A 211 -9.65 -7.75 -9.85
C ARG A 211 -10.21 -9.04 -9.26
N LEU A 212 -9.37 -9.90 -8.67
CA LEU A 212 -9.82 -11.09 -7.93
C LEU A 212 -10.80 -10.71 -6.81
N THR A 213 -10.50 -9.64 -6.08
CA THR A 213 -11.38 -9.16 -5.01
C THR A 213 -12.77 -8.84 -5.53
N ILE A 214 -12.86 -8.06 -6.62
CA ILE A 214 -14.15 -7.67 -7.22
C ILE A 214 -14.86 -8.90 -7.79
N PHE A 215 -14.13 -9.74 -8.53
CA PHE A 215 -14.64 -10.98 -9.10
C PHE A 215 -15.27 -11.89 -8.03
N TYR A 216 -14.56 -12.18 -6.95
CA TYR A 216 -15.09 -13.00 -5.87
C TYR A 216 -16.25 -12.35 -5.14
N TYR A 217 -16.21 -11.03 -4.97
CA TYR A 217 -17.29 -10.32 -4.30
C TYR A 217 -18.59 -10.39 -5.12
N ASN A 218 -18.51 -10.17 -6.43
CA ASN A 218 -19.66 -10.24 -7.34
C ASN A 218 -20.24 -11.65 -7.40
N ASN A 219 -19.38 -12.67 -7.44
CA ASN A 219 -19.78 -14.08 -7.46
C ASN A 219 -20.06 -14.69 -6.07
N ARG A 220 -19.99 -13.89 -5.00
CA ARG A 220 -20.19 -14.31 -3.60
C ARG A 220 -19.27 -15.44 -3.13
N GLN A 221 -18.09 -15.56 -3.73
CA GLN A 221 -17.06 -16.56 -3.42
C GLN A 221 -16.16 -16.09 -2.26
N PHE A 222 -16.75 -15.79 -1.11
CA PHE A 222 -16.03 -15.18 0.03
C PHE A 222 -15.01 -16.12 0.69
N ASP A 223 -15.15 -17.43 0.54
CA ASP A 223 -14.15 -18.41 1.01
C ASP A 223 -12.87 -18.36 0.16
N GLU A 224 -12.99 -18.25 -1.16
CA GLU A 224 -11.85 -18.11 -2.06
C GLU A 224 -11.16 -16.75 -1.89
N GLN A 225 -11.97 -15.68 -1.73
CA GLN A 225 -11.45 -14.36 -1.38
C GLN A 225 -10.62 -14.39 -0.10
N TYR A 226 -11.10 -15.09 0.94
CA TYR A 226 -10.38 -15.21 2.21
C TYR A 226 -9.01 -15.87 2.04
N LYS A 227 -8.90 -16.94 1.25
CA LYS A 227 -7.62 -17.62 0.97
C LYS A 227 -6.61 -16.69 0.30
N VAL A 228 -7.04 -15.94 -0.72
CA VAL A 228 -6.19 -14.95 -1.39
C VAL A 228 -5.75 -13.85 -0.41
N TYR A 229 -6.63 -13.46 0.50
CA TYR A 229 -6.35 -12.43 1.49
C TYR A 229 -5.40 -12.89 2.61
N LEU A 230 -5.31 -14.18 2.91
CA LEU A 230 -4.26 -14.69 3.80
C LEU A 230 -2.87 -14.41 3.23
N HIS A 231 -2.68 -14.62 1.93
CA HIS A 231 -1.43 -14.27 1.28
C HIS A 231 -1.21 -12.75 1.19
N LEU A 232 -2.26 -11.99 0.85
CA LEU A 232 -2.16 -10.52 0.73
C LEU A 232 -1.79 -9.87 2.07
N ASP A 233 -2.34 -10.36 3.17
CA ASP A 233 -2.03 -9.92 4.54
C ASP A 233 -0.52 -10.00 4.82
N GLU A 234 0.10 -11.14 4.49
CA GLU A 234 1.55 -11.32 4.64
C GLU A 234 2.35 -10.38 3.75
N MET A 235 1.94 -10.19 2.49
CA MET A 235 2.62 -9.27 1.57
C MET A 235 2.53 -7.81 2.01
N LEU A 236 1.42 -7.39 2.63
CA LEU A 236 1.23 -6.03 3.14
C LEU A 236 2.08 -5.72 4.38
N LYS A 237 2.66 -6.73 5.02
CA LYS A 237 3.66 -6.59 6.10
C LYS A 237 5.08 -6.39 5.56
N THR A 238 5.23 -6.39 4.24
CA THR A 238 6.52 -6.20 3.55
C THR A 238 6.57 -4.85 2.83
N PRO A 239 7.74 -4.42 2.33
CA PRO A 239 7.86 -3.23 1.50
C PRO A 239 7.10 -3.27 0.17
N LEU A 240 6.59 -4.42 -0.26
CA LEU A 240 6.16 -4.62 -1.65
C LEU A 240 4.94 -3.78 -2.04
N PHE A 241 3.89 -3.74 -1.21
CA PHE A 241 2.60 -3.12 -1.53
C PHE A 241 2.26 -1.92 -0.64
N TYR A 242 3.20 -1.45 0.17
CA TYR A 242 2.86 -0.51 1.24
C TYR A 242 2.50 0.88 0.70
N SER A 243 1.26 1.30 0.98
CA SER A 243 0.88 2.69 1.18
C SER A 243 -0.35 2.74 2.09
N LYS A 244 -0.61 3.89 2.72
CA LYS A 244 -1.82 4.07 3.55
C LYS A 244 -3.11 3.89 2.74
N ARG A 245 -3.11 4.29 1.48
CA ARG A 245 -4.24 4.09 0.56
C ARG A 245 -4.51 2.60 0.32
N ILE A 246 -3.47 1.82 0.06
CA ILE A 246 -3.59 0.38 -0.19
C ILE A 246 -4.09 -0.34 1.06
N LEU A 247 -3.54 -0.02 2.24
CA LEU A 247 -3.99 -0.61 3.51
C LEU A 247 -5.46 -0.28 3.81
N ALA A 248 -5.87 0.98 3.67
CA ALA A 248 -7.26 1.38 3.89
C ALA A 248 -8.24 0.61 2.99
N ASN A 249 -7.90 0.47 1.71
CA ASN A 249 -8.67 -0.33 0.75
C ASN A 249 -8.72 -1.81 1.14
N TYR A 250 -7.57 -2.40 1.49
CA TYR A 250 -7.51 -3.77 1.98
C TYR A 250 -8.43 -4.01 3.18
N TYR A 251 -8.38 -3.11 4.17
CA TYR A 251 -9.23 -3.20 5.34
C TYR A 251 -10.71 -3.01 5.03
N ALA A 252 -11.06 -2.11 4.12
CA ALA A 252 -12.45 -1.95 3.68
C ALA A 252 -12.98 -3.24 3.05
N ASN A 253 -12.19 -3.87 2.19
CA ASN A 253 -12.57 -5.12 1.53
C ASN A 253 -12.66 -6.29 2.52
N ARG A 254 -11.73 -6.40 3.48
CA ARG A 254 -11.81 -7.36 4.59
C ARG A 254 -13.10 -7.18 5.38
N ALA A 255 -13.44 -5.94 5.74
CA ALA A 255 -14.65 -5.63 6.48
C ALA A 255 -15.92 -6.09 5.72
N MET A 256 -16.00 -5.78 4.43
CA MET A 256 -17.11 -6.20 3.58
C MET A 256 -17.22 -7.73 3.48
N MET A 257 -16.11 -8.41 3.22
CA MET A 257 -16.05 -9.88 3.14
C MET A 257 -16.50 -10.54 4.45
N HIS A 258 -15.91 -10.16 5.59
CA HIS A 258 -16.29 -10.68 6.91
C HIS A 258 -17.77 -10.38 7.24
N SER A 259 -18.26 -9.19 6.87
CA SER A 259 -19.67 -8.83 7.02
C SER A 259 -20.58 -9.80 6.26
N LYS A 260 -20.24 -10.15 5.00
CA LYS A 260 -21.01 -11.11 4.20
C LYS A 260 -20.96 -12.54 4.74
N ARG A 261 -19.86 -12.92 5.40
CA ARG A 261 -19.67 -14.19 6.11
C ARG A 261 -20.33 -14.23 7.50
N ASN A 262 -20.99 -13.15 7.91
CA ASN A 262 -21.59 -12.98 9.24
C ASN A 262 -20.57 -13.03 10.41
N GLU A 263 -19.31 -12.70 10.12
CA GLU A 263 -18.20 -12.60 11.08
C GLU A 263 -18.10 -11.14 11.57
N LEU A 264 -19.14 -10.69 12.30
CA LEU A 264 -19.38 -9.27 12.56
C LEU A 264 -18.28 -8.58 13.38
N HIS A 265 -17.65 -9.28 14.31
CA HIS A 265 -16.58 -8.71 15.13
C HIS A 265 -15.32 -8.39 14.31
N GLN A 266 -14.92 -9.31 13.43
CA GLN A 266 -13.83 -9.09 12.48
C GLN A 266 -14.20 -7.97 11.51
N ALA A 267 -15.44 -7.98 11.00
CA ALA A 267 -15.92 -6.94 10.10
C ALA A 267 -15.82 -5.55 10.72
N GLU A 268 -16.20 -5.40 11.99
CA GLU A 268 -16.11 -4.14 12.73
C GLU A 268 -14.65 -3.70 12.88
N THR A 269 -13.79 -4.61 13.31
CA THR A 269 -12.35 -4.34 13.52
C THR A 269 -11.72 -3.78 12.25
N PHE A 270 -11.95 -4.44 11.10
CA PHE A 270 -11.42 -3.98 9.82
C PHE A 270 -12.10 -2.70 9.33
N ALA A 271 -13.39 -2.50 9.61
CA ALA A 271 -14.10 -1.28 9.23
C ALA A 271 -13.59 -0.03 9.98
N TYR A 272 -13.16 -0.16 11.24
CA TYR A 272 -12.50 0.96 11.93
C TYR A 272 -11.12 1.26 11.36
N LEU A 273 -10.38 0.24 10.90
CA LEU A 273 -9.07 0.45 10.28
C LEU A 273 -9.22 1.17 8.93
N SER A 274 -10.20 0.81 8.11
CA SER A 274 -10.37 1.43 6.78
C SER A 274 -10.59 2.94 6.84
N ILE A 275 -11.28 3.46 7.87
CA ILE A 275 -11.54 4.90 8.04
C ILE A 275 -10.34 5.69 8.60
N GLN A 276 -9.19 5.06 8.90
CA GLN A 276 -8.03 5.81 9.39
C GLN A 276 -7.39 6.69 8.31
N ASN A 277 -7.56 6.34 7.03
CA ASN A 277 -7.06 7.12 5.91
C ASN A 277 -8.18 7.90 5.23
N LYS A 278 -8.03 9.23 5.15
CA LYS A 278 -8.99 10.11 4.47
C LYS A 278 -8.60 10.29 3.01
N ASN A 279 -9.23 9.52 2.13
CA ASN A 279 -9.12 9.64 0.67
C ASN A 279 -10.51 9.85 0.05
N SER A 280 -10.60 9.77 -1.28
CA SER A 280 -11.87 9.86 -2.03
C SER A 280 -12.91 8.82 -1.59
N ASP A 281 -12.46 7.67 -1.10
CA ASP A 281 -13.30 6.52 -0.73
C ASP A 281 -13.72 6.54 0.74
N TYR A 282 -13.28 7.56 1.51
CA TYR A 282 -13.54 7.67 2.94
C TYR A 282 -15.03 7.58 3.30
N LEU A 283 -15.89 8.24 2.52
CA LEU A 283 -17.33 8.20 2.74
C LEU A 283 -17.88 6.78 2.57
N PHE A 284 -17.39 6.04 1.57
CA PHE A 284 -17.76 4.65 1.36
C PHE A 284 -17.31 3.76 2.54
N TYR A 285 -16.08 3.95 3.03
CA TYR A 285 -15.60 3.22 4.21
C TYR A 285 -16.45 3.50 5.46
N LEU A 286 -16.83 4.77 5.66
CA LEU A 286 -17.68 5.16 6.79
C LEU A 286 -19.07 4.54 6.70
N ILE A 287 -19.68 4.51 5.50
CA ILE A 287 -20.98 3.85 5.26
C ILE A 287 -20.88 2.35 5.58
N ASN A 288 -19.80 1.69 5.15
CA ASN A 288 -19.57 0.27 5.45
C ASN A 288 -19.46 0.01 6.95
N LEU A 289 -18.71 0.84 7.68
CA LEU A 289 -18.62 0.77 9.15
C LEU A 289 -20.01 0.94 9.80
N CYS A 290 -20.78 1.94 9.38
CA CYS A 290 -22.14 2.15 9.88
C CYS A 290 -23.02 0.91 9.65
N GLY A 291 -22.96 0.32 8.45
CA GLY A 291 -23.70 -0.90 8.11
C GLY A 291 -23.32 -2.09 8.99
N VAL A 292 -22.02 -2.27 9.28
CA VAL A 292 -21.53 -3.32 10.17
C VAL A 292 -22.04 -3.12 11.60
N LEU A 293 -21.91 -1.90 12.14
CA LEU A 293 -22.36 -1.56 13.50
C LEU A 293 -23.87 -1.75 13.68
N LEU A 294 -24.67 -1.38 12.67
CA LEU A 294 -26.12 -1.60 12.68
C LEU A 294 -26.47 -3.08 12.70
N ARG A 295 -25.78 -3.91 11.91
CA ARG A 295 -25.98 -5.37 11.89
C ARG A 295 -25.59 -6.03 13.21
N GLU A 296 -24.62 -5.48 13.93
CA GLU A 296 -24.21 -5.94 15.26
C GLU A 296 -25.15 -5.45 16.38
N GLY A 297 -26.14 -4.61 16.06
CA GLY A 297 -27.08 -4.05 17.03
C GLY A 297 -26.51 -2.92 17.89
N LYS A 298 -25.39 -2.31 17.49
CA LYS A 298 -24.76 -1.20 18.23
C LYS A 298 -25.55 0.10 18.06
N LYS A 299 -25.75 0.81 19.18
CA LYS A 299 -26.64 1.98 19.28
C LYS A 299 -26.14 3.21 18.48
N PRO A 300 -27.04 4.15 18.11
CA PRO A 300 -26.75 5.39 17.38
C PRO A 300 -25.61 6.25 17.95
N ARG A 301 -25.37 6.19 19.26
CA ARG A 301 -24.31 6.98 19.92
C ARG A 301 -22.89 6.59 19.44
N HIS A 302 -22.69 5.33 19.04
CA HIS A 302 -21.44 4.88 18.40
C HIS A 302 -21.32 5.40 16.96
N LEU A 303 -22.44 5.52 16.23
CA LEU A 303 -22.47 6.11 14.90
C LEU A 303 -22.11 7.61 14.95
N SER A 304 -22.61 8.36 15.95
CA SER A 304 -22.26 9.77 16.14
C SER A 304 -20.78 10.01 16.42
N SER A 305 -20.10 9.11 17.14
CA SER A 305 -18.65 9.21 17.36
C SER A 305 -17.82 8.91 16.12
N CYS A 306 -18.32 8.08 15.19
CA CYS A 306 -17.65 7.81 13.91
C CYS A 306 -17.65 9.05 13.01
N VAL A 307 -18.75 9.82 13.01
CA VAL A 307 -18.87 11.07 12.24
C VAL A 307 -18.00 12.19 12.84
N ASN A 308 -17.96 12.30 14.18
CA ASN A 308 -17.21 13.35 14.88
C ASN A 308 -15.67 13.17 14.87
N GLN A 309 -15.17 12.03 14.39
CA GLN A 309 -13.74 11.85 14.09
C GLN A 309 -13.34 12.40 12.72
N SER A 310 -14.26 13.07 12.01
CA SER A 310 -13.95 13.90 10.86
C SER A 310 -13.51 15.29 11.32
N PRO A 311 -12.21 15.63 11.41
CA PRO A 311 -11.83 17.04 11.37
C PRO A 311 -12.22 17.58 10.00
N SER A 312 -12.98 18.68 10.03
CA SER A 312 -13.24 19.60 8.93
C SER A 312 -11.98 20.00 8.17
#